data_AF-A0A661MLC0-F1
#
_entry.id   AF-A0A661MLC0-F1
#
_cell.length_a   1.000
_cell.length_b   1.000
_cell.length_c   1.000
_cell.angle_alpha   90.00
_cell.angle_beta   90.00
_cell.angle_gamma   90.00
#
_symmetry.space_group_name_H-M   'P 1'
#
loop_
_entity.id
_entity.type
_entity.pdbx_description
1 polymer ?
#
loop_
_entity_poly.entity_id
_entity_poly.type
_entity_poly.pdbx_seq_one_letter_code
_entity_poly.pdbx_strand_id
1 'polypeptide(L)' 'MDRESGRSTGCGFVEMPDDSEAQAAIKELNEAMMNGRPLRVNGAKPRS' A
#
# COMPACT_ATOMS: atom_id res chain seq x y z
N MET A 1 -17.21 2.67 -5.52
CA MET A 1 -16.52 3.69 -6.35
C MET A 1 -17.31 4.96 -6.21
N ASP A 2 -16.84 5.90 -5.39
CA ASP A 2 -17.42 7.25 -5.35
C ASP A 2 -17.10 7.95 -6.66
N ARG A 3 -18.15 8.12 -7.46
CA ARG A 3 -18.10 8.48 -8.89
C ARG A 3 -17.84 9.98 -9.11
N GLU A 4 -17.62 10.74 -8.03
CA GLU A 4 -17.66 12.21 -8.06
C GLU A 4 -16.29 12.87 -7.81
N SER A 5 -15.32 12.16 -7.21
CA SER A 5 -14.00 12.74 -6.88
C SER A 5 -12.82 12.09 -7.61
N GLY A 6 -13.02 11.00 -8.34
CA GLY A 6 -11.92 10.24 -8.96
C GLY A 6 -10.87 9.74 -7.95
N ARG A 7 -11.15 9.88 -6.65
CA ARG A 7 -10.26 9.46 -5.57
C ARG A 7 -10.30 7.94 -5.53
N SER A 8 -9.27 7.33 -6.10
CA SER A 8 -8.87 5.96 -5.80
C SER A 8 -9.06 5.72 -4.30
N THR A 9 -9.64 4.59 -3.92
CA THR A 9 -10.02 4.22 -2.54
C THR A 9 -8.84 4.12 -1.56
N GLY A 10 -7.70 4.74 -1.87
CA GLY A 10 -6.50 4.82 -1.03
C GLY A 10 -5.77 3.49 -0.89
N CYS A 11 -6.19 2.47 -1.64
CA CYS A 11 -5.65 1.11 -1.56
C CYS A 11 -5.11 0.71 -2.92
N GLY A 12 -3.88 0.21 -2.94
CA GLY A 12 -3.24 -0.41 -4.09
C GLY A 12 -2.58 -1.72 -3.65
N PHE A 13 -2.51 -2.68 -4.55
CA PHE A 13 -1.79 -3.92 -4.34
C PHE A 13 -0.56 -3.90 -5.24
N VAL A 14 0.60 -4.17 -4.66
CA VAL A 14 1.86 -4.30 -5.39
C VAL A 14 2.35 -5.70 -5.16
N GLU A 15 2.55 -6.44 -6.25
CA GLU A 15 3.19 -7.75 -6.22
C GLU A 15 4.69 -7.53 -6.34
N MET A 16 5.43 -7.93 -5.30
CA MET A 16 6.89 -7.96 -5.33
C MET A 16 7.34 -9.37 -5.68
N PRO A 17 8.42 -9.53 -6.46
CA PRO A 17 8.94 -10.84 -6.84
C PRO A 17 9.54 -11.61 -5.65
N ASP A 18 9.99 -10.89 -4.61
CA ASP A 18 10.66 -11.46 -3.45
C ASP A 18 10.08 -10.91 -2.14
N ASP A 19 9.92 -11.78 -1.13
CA ASP A 19 9.38 -11.38 0.19
C ASP A 19 10.36 -10.45 0.92
N SER A 20 11.67 -10.59 0.69
CA SER A 20 12.68 -9.71 1.29
C SER A 20 12.55 -8.27 0.79
N GLU A 21 12.31 -8.09 -0.52
CA GLU A 21 12.06 -6.78 -1.11
C GLU A 21 10.72 -6.21 -0.65
N ALA A 22 9.69 -7.05 -0.53
CA ALA A 22 8.40 -6.65 0.02
C ALA A 22 8.54 -6.13 1.45
N GLN A 23 9.27 -6.82 2.32
CA GLN A 23 9.47 -6.40 3.71
C GLN A 23 10.29 -5.11 3.82
N ALA A 24 11.33 -4.94 2.99
CA ALA A 24 12.10 -3.70 2.95
C ALA A 24 11.24 -2.52 2.50
N ALA A 25 10.46 -2.70 1.43
CA ALA A 25 9.53 -1.69 0.93
C ALA A 25 8.43 -1.37 1.95
N ILE A 26 7.87 -2.38 2.62
CA ILE A 26 6.92 -2.19 3.73
C ILE A 26 7.59 -1.35 4.82
N LYS A 27 8.81 -1.68 5.25
CA LYS A 27 9.45 -0.97 6.36
C LYS A 27 9.79 0.50 6.04
N GLU A 28 10.13 0.81 4.80
CA GLU A 28 10.45 2.18 4.38
C GLU A 28 9.22 3.02 3.97
N LEU A 29 8.20 2.37 3.39
CA LEU A 29 7.01 3.06 2.86
C LEU A 29 5.82 3.03 3.84
N ASN A 30 5.80 2.10 4.79
CA ASN A 30 4.83 2.12 5.87
C ASN A 30 5.09 3.34 6.75
N GLU A 31 4.05 4.13 6.97
CA GLU A 31 4.06 5.40 7.70
C GLU A 31 4.71 6.57 6.94
N ALA A 32 5.09 6.38 5.68
CA ALA A 32 5.52 7.48 4.82
C ALA A 32 4.36 8.48 4.60
N MET A 33 4.66 9.78 4.70
CA MET A 33 3.67 10.83 4.37
C MET A 33 3.54 10.98 2.87
N MET A 34 2.43 10.51 2.31
CA MET A 34 2.10 10.70 0.90
C MET A 34 0.90 11.64 0.78
N ASN A 35 1.10 12.79 0.15
CA ASN A 35 0.04 13.77 -0.11
C ASN A 35 -0.74 14.21 1.16
N GLY A 36 -0.02 14.40 2.27
CA GLY A 36 -0.59 14.81 3.56
C GLY A 36 -1.31 13.70 4.34
N ARG A 37 -1.18 12.43 3.92
CA ARG A 37 -1.74 11.27 4.61
C ARG A 37 -0.66 10.21 4.86
N PRO A 38 -0.59 9.61 6.05
CA PRO A 38 0.32 8.50 6.30
C PRO A 38 -0.12 7.27 5.48
N LEU A 39 0.79 6.72 4.69
CA LEU A 39 0.58 5.49 3.94
C LEU A 39 0.68 4.29 4.89
N ARG A 40 -0.19 3.30 4.76
CA ARG A 40 -0.07 2.02 5.47
C ARG A 40 0.24 0.93 4.47
N VAL A 41 1.46 0.43 4.52
CA VAL A 41 1.91 -0.69 3.68
C VAL A 41 2.07 -1.89 4.61
N ASN A 42 1.42 -3.00 4.30
CA ASN A 42 1.46 -4.22 5.10
C ASN A 42 1.58 -5.42 4.18
N GLY A 43 2.17 -6.51 4.68
CA GLY A 43 2.21 -7.78 3.96
C GLY A 43 0.78 -8.26 3.66
N ALA A 44 0.47 -8.46 2.38
CA ALA A 44 -0.80 -9.01 1.97
C ALA A 44 -0.89 -10.46 2.47
N LYS A 45 -1.74 -10.73 3.45
CA LYS A 45 -2.03 -12.11 3.84
C LYS A 45 -2.93 -12.72 2.76
N PRO A 46 -2.59 -13.89 2.19
CA PRO A 46 -3.48 -14.57 1.27
C PRO A 46 -4.81 -14.83 1.98
N ARG A 47 -5.91 -14.39 1.38
CA ARG A 47 -7.24 -14.81 1.80
C ARG A 47 -7.40 -16.27 1.40
N SER A 48 -7.30 -17.16 2.38
CA SER A 48 -7.80 -18.53 2.29
C SER A 48 -9.33 -18.58 2.27
#